data_AF-A0A024WNT8-F1
#
_entry.id   AF-A0A024WNT8-F1
#
_cell.length_a   1.000
_cell.length_b   1.000
_cell.length_c   1.000
_cell.angle_alpha   90.00
_cell.angle_beta   90.00
_cell.angle_gamma   90.00
#
_symmetry.space_group_name_H-M   'P 1'
#
loop_
_entity.id
_entity.type
_entity.pdbx_description
1 polymer ?
#
loop_
_entity_poly.entity_id
_entity_poly.type
_entity_poly.pdbx_seq_one_letter_code
_entity_poly.pdbx_strand_id
1 'polypeptide(L)'
;MDKYENIIKTINTIKSENINIEINIQKTEEIYNILTIYQDNHIKDEQKDKLFSLYPLYLNMLNLAFFNDNLMFAIKQEFYKNTKEKIILFEEKVKNILEMFHSSGPSSQNIDLNEGMESLKKYINNFKELEIEKEEIIKAQILCNMKILLFENFYLLKNTIKIYNSIYSIYNSYNTRINDFLDVIYYKLNIKEINKSLTEVKNELTELQKNQEEAKNILAFKKIKEELYKMNIILTIVFLLQNTNMKLSNWKEIINLHLNRKQIKNKTILENTIIINDKTINIKSITLYDMQQLQIYLYFNDIKYIIYKIKEVEKLEKNLNDIENNWKQESLKIKKYNDYILLEDNNHIFINIKNTFNNLHFMRNIRFAQDLIPKINYIQNKLLFIYELLSLWINTQDIWLRLENFFQNENFNHFSNELKNFNKINKTYIEIMKSVKKNLNLFQNCNTHFFYLLKNYNESLLFLYNETINILQDKKFTFPDFFFLTDQELFDLLSNSDTETLKKYCHIIYQDLLTFNDIDKTIIEVVTTKNNNFNLKNGIKINGIDTYFMLKEMIKSSLKENIMTSLKNYYNNNM
;
A
#
# COMPACT_ATOMS: atom_id res chain seq x y z
N MET A 1 26.30 -75.46 3.71
CA MET A 1 25.14 -75.32 2.81
C MET A 1 25.59 -74.99 1.39
N ASP A 2 26.46 -74.00 1.18
CA ASP A 2 27.00 -73.60 -0.15
C ASP A 2 27.69 -74.75 -0.92
N LYS A 3 28.35 -75.68 -0.22
CA LYS A 3 28.95 -76.88 -0.83
C LYS A 3 27.91 -77.79 -1.50
N TYR A 4 26.70 -77.89 -0.93
CA TYR A 4 25.63 -78.72 -1.49
C TYR A 4 24.87 -78.00 -2.59
N GLU A 5 24.80 -76.67 -2.53
CA GLU A 5 24.18 -75.84 -3.56
C GLU A 5 24.89 -75.97 -4.90
N ASN A 6 26.23 -75.93 -4.91
CA ASN A 6 27.02 -76.13 -6.12
C ASN A 6 26.87 -77.56 -6.67
N ILE A 7 26.80 -78.57 -5.80
CA ILE A 7 26.58 -79.96 -6.21
C ILE A 7 25.20 -80.10 -6.89
N ILE A 8 24.14 -79.52 -6.31
CA ILE A 8 22.80 -79.54 -6.89
C ILE A 8 22.75 -78.79 -8.22
N LYS A 9 23.42 -77.62 -8.33
CA LYS A 9 23.56 -76.88 -9.60
C LYS A 9 24.24 -77.76 -10.66
N THR A 10 25.37 -78.38 -10.34
CA THR A 10 26.09 -79.25 -11.29
C THR A 10 25.30 -80.48 -11.71
N ILE A 11 24.52 -81.10 -10.80
CA ILE A 11 23.65 -82.24 -11.13
C ILE A 11 22.51 -81.78 -12.04
N ASN A 12 21.92 -80.61 -11.78
CA ASN A 12 20.85 -80.06 -12.63
C ASN A 12 21.36 -79.69 -14.03
N THR A 13 22.57 -79.12 -14.16
CA THR A 13 23.18 -78.83 -15.48
C THR A 13 23.47 -80.11 -16.25
N ILE A 14 24.04 -81.14 -15.59
CA ILE A 14 24.28 -82.46 -16.20
C ILE A 14 22.96 -83.07 -16.68
N LYS A 15 21.87 -82.96 -15.92
CA LYS A 15 20.55 -83.45 -16.32
C LYS A 15 19.93 -82.68 -17.49
N SER A 16 20.07 -81.35 -17.53
CA SER A 16 19.55 -80.54 -18.65
C SER A 16 20.34 -80.76 -19.94
N GLU A 17 21.65 -80.99 -19.83
CA GLU A 17 22.53 -81.20 -20.99
C GLU A 17 22.67 -82.67 -21.40
N ASN A 18 22.15 -83.61 -20.60
CA ASN A 18 22.17 -85.06 -20.85
C ASN A 18 21.79 -85.40 -22.31
N ILE A 19 20.63 -84.91 -22.77
CA ILE A 19 20.13 -85.18 -24.12
C ILE A 19 21.09 -84.62 -25.19
N ASN A 20 21.65 -83.42 -24.97
CA ASN A 20 22.56 -82.80 -25.93
C ASN A 20 23.91 -83.54 -25.98
N ILE A 21 24.43 -83.96 -24.83
CA ILE A 21 25.69 -84.72 -24.76
C ILE A 21 25.50 -86.09 -25.41
N GLU A 22 24.39 -86.78 -25.15
CA GLU A 22 24.06 -88.08 -25.75
C GLU A 22 23.90 -87.99 -27.27
N ILE A 23 23.18 -86.98 -27.77
CA ILE A 23 23.03 -86.73 -29.22
C ILE A 23 24.39 -86.45 -29.87
N ASN A 24 25.25 -85.68 -29.23
CA ASN A 24 26.57 -85.36 -29.77
C ASN A 24 27.47 -86.59 -29.80
N ILE A 25 27.43 -87.45 -28.77
CA ILE A 25 28.16 -88.72 -28.77
C ILE A 25 27.67 -89.62 -29.90
N GLN A 26 26.35 -89.80 -30.06
CA GLN A 26 25.77 -90.59 -31.15
C GLN A 26 26.15 -90.06 -32.52
N LYS A 27 26.09 -88.74 -32.74
CA LYS A 27 26.55 -88.11 -33.99
C LYS A 27 28.02 -88.39 -34.26
N THR A 28 28.88 -88.30 -33.23
CA THR A 28 30.30 -88.61 -33.41
C THR A 28 30.55 -90.08 -33.70
N GLU A 29 29.78 -91.00 -33.09
CA GLU A 29 29.83 -92.43 -33.40
C GLU A 29 29.38 -92.71 -34.83
N GLU A 30 28.29 -92.10 -35.30
CA GLU A 30 27.81 -92.24 -36.67
C GLU A 30 28.84 -91.71 -37.70
N ILE A 31 29.45 -90.55 -37.44
CA ILE A 31 30.51 -89.98 -38.28
C ILE A 31 31.71 -90.94 -38.36
N TYR A 32 32.17 -91.48 -37.23
CA TYR A 32 33.27 -92.44 -37.21
C TYR A 32 32.90 -93.79 -37.86
N ASN A 33 31.67 -94.27 -37.69
CA ASN A 33 31.16 -95.48 -38.35
C ASN A 33 31.17 -95.31 -39.88
N ILE A 34 30.71 -94.16 -40.38
CA ILE A 34 30.78 -93.80 -41.80
C ILE A 34 32.24 -93.80 -42.27
N LEU A 35 33.15 -93.12 -41.56
CA LEU A 35 34.56 -93.07 -41.91
C LEU A 35 35.25 -94.45 -41.89
N THR A 36 34.81 -95.37 -41.03
CA THR A 36 35.29 -96.77 -41.04
C THR A 36 34.74 -97.59 -42.21
N ILE A 37 33.50 -97.37 -42.63
CA ILE A 37 32.88 -98.04 -43.78
C ILE A 37 33.57 -97.61 -45.09
N TYR A 38 33.97 -96.35 -45.20
CA TYR A 38 34.67 -95.81 -46.38
C TYR A 38 36.19 -96.03 -46.39
N GLN A 39 36.75 -96.81 -45.45
CA GLN A 39 38.16 -97.21 -45.36
C GLN A 39 39.19 -96.06 -45.46
N ASP A 40 39.01 -95.02 -44.64
CA ASP A 40 39.95 -93.91 -44.60
C ASP A 40 41.20 -94.26 -43.75
N ASN A 41 42.38 -94.33 -44.39
CA ASN A 41 43.64 -94.82 -43.78
C ASN A 41 44.35 -93.80 -42.85
N HIS A 42 43.72 -92.66 -42.54
CA HIS A 42 44.29 -91.59 -41.70
C HIS A 42 43.81 -91.58 -40.25
N ILE A 43 42.97 -92.53 -39.83
CA ILE A 43 42.45 -92.58 -38.45
C ILE A 43 43.47 -93.29 -37.55
N LYS A 44 44.06 -92.56 -36.59
CA LYS A 44 44.92 -93.13 -35.56
C LYS A 44 44.09 -94.00 -34.60
N ASP A 45 44.55 -95.21 -34.28
CA ASP A 45 43.86 -96.13 -33.35
C ASP A 45 43.62 -95.50 -31.96
N GLU A 46 44.52 -94.61 -31.50
CA GLU A 46 44.34 -93.83 -30.27
C GLU A 46 43.05 -92.97 -30.23
N GLN A 47 42.55 -92.54 -31.39
CA GLN A 47 41.31 -91.75 -31.47
C GLN A 47 40.08 -92.64 -31.42
N LYS A 48 40.16 -93.87 -31.93
CA LYS A 48 39.08 -94.87 -31.82
C LYS A 48 38.92 -95.35 -30.38
N ASP A 49 40.02 -95.63 -29.68
CA ASP A 49 39.99 -96.04 -28.28
C ASP A 49 39.39 -94.95 -27.38
N LYS A 50 39.71 -93.68 -27.66
CA LYS A 50 39.08 -92.54 -26.96
C LYS A 50 37.58 -92.47 -27.23
N LEU A 51 37.13 -92.70 -28.47
CA LEU A 51 35.72 -92.75 -28.82
C LEU A 51 34.98 -93.85 -28.05
N PHE A 52 35.52 -95.08 -28.03
CA PHE A 52 34.95 -96.19 -27.27
C PHE A 52 34.92 -95.95 -25.76
N SER A 53 35.84 -95.14 -25.24
CA SER A 53 35.88 -94.76 -23.81
C SER A 53 34.92 -93.62 -23.44
N LEU A 54 34.45 -92.81 -24.41
CA LEU A 54 33.61 -91.64 -24.14
C LEU A 54 32.22 -92.02 -23.61
N TYR A 55 31.56 -93.01 -24.22
CA TYR A 55 30.24 -93.45 -23.77
C TYR A 55 30.25 -94.09 -22.37
N PRO A 56 31.22 -94.97 -22.01
CA PRO A 56 31.39 -95.45 -20.64
C PRO A 56 31.72 -94.36 -19.63
N LEU A 57 32.58 -93.39 -19.97
CA LEU A 57 32.89 -92.25 -19.09
C LEU A 57 31.66 -91.37 -18.87
N TYR A 58 30.87 -91.15 -19.93
CA TYR A 58 29.60 -90.46 -19.86
C TYR A 58 28.60 -91.18 -18.95
N LEU A 59 28.40 -92.50 -19.13
CA LEU A 59 27.54 -93.31 -18.27
C LEU A 59 28.02 -93.30 -16.81
N ASN A 60 29.32 -93.36 -16.55
CA ASN A 60 29.87 -93.25 -15.21
C ASN A 60 29.61 -91.86 -14.60
N MET A 61 29.78 -90.79 -15.35
CA MET A 61 29.43 -89.43 -14.91
C MET A 61 27.94 -89.32 -14.57
N LEU A 62 27.08 -89.90 -15.41
CA LEU A 62 25.63 -89.89 -15.26
C LEU A 62 25.18 -90.73 -14.05
N ASN A 63 25.78 -91.90 -13.86
CA ASN A 63 25.55 -92.76 -12.70
C ASN A 63 26.03 -92.12 -11.40
N LEU A 64 27.20 -91.47 -11.40
CA LEU A 64 27.69 -90.70 -10.26
C LEU A 64 26.76 -89.51 -9.95
N ALA A 65 26.27 -88.82 -10.98
CA ALA A 65 25.29 -87.75 -10.82
C ALA A 65 23.97 -88.28 -10.22
N PHE A 66 23.44 -89.41 -10.71
CA PHE A 66 22.21 -90.03 -10.17
C PHE A 66 22.39 -90.57 -8.75
N PHE A 67 23.53 -91.20 -8.46
CA PHE A 67 23.84 -91.73 -7.13
C PHE A 67 23.93 -90.60 -6.10
N ASN A 68 24.66 -89.53 -6.43
CA ASN A 68 24.76 -88.35 -5.58
C ASN A 68 23.42 -87.62 -5.46
N ASP A 69 22.58 -87.63 -6.50
CA ASP A 69 21.23 -87.08 -6.47
C ASP A 69 20.30 -87.85 -5.52
N ASN A 70 20.38 -89.18 -5.54
CA ASN A 70 19.62 -90.05 -4.63
C ASN A 70 20.06 -89.89 -3.17
N LEU A 71 21.37 -89.77 -2.90
CA LEU A 71 21.88 -89.45 -1.57
C LEU A 71 21.43 -88.07 -1.09
N MET A 72 21.29 -87.11 -2.02
CA MET A 72 20.77 -85.78 -1.75
C MET A 72 19.25 -85.72 -1.60
N PHE A 73 18.50 -86.81 -1.80
CA PHE A 73 17.04 -86.76 -1.82
C PHE A 73 16.42 -86.31 -0.48
N ALA A 74 16.91 -86.84 0.65
CA ALA A 74 16.44 -86.44 1.97
C ALA A 74 16.74 -84.95 2.26
N ILE A 75 17.93 -84.50 1.87
CA ILE A 75 18.37 -83.11 1.99
C ILE A 75 17.52 -82.20 1.09
N LYS A 76 17.23 -82.60 -0.15
CA LYS A 76 16.33 -81.88 -1.07
C LYS A 76 14.90 -81.79 -0.53
N GLN A 77 14.37 -82.83 0.11
CA GLN A 77 13.05 -82.77 0.75
C GLN A 77 13.02 -81.80 1.94
N GLU A 78 14.08 -81.77 2.76
CA GLU A 78 14.21 -80.84 3.87
C GLU A 78 14.38 -79.40 3.37
N PHE A 79 15.21 -79.17 2.35
CA PHE A 79 15.30 -77.89 1.65
C PHE A 79 13.96 -77.47 1.04
N TYR A 80 13.18 -78.40 0.50
CA TYR A 80 11.87 -78.13 -0.10
C TYR A 80 10.85 -77.69 0.97
N LYS A 81 10.84 -78.35 2.14
CA LYS A 81 10.02 -77.94 3.28
C LYS A 81 10.44 -76.59 3.83
N ASN A 82 11.74 -76.38 4.08
CA ASN A 82 12.29 -75.13 4.60
C ASN A 82 12.02 -73.96 3.64
N THR A 83 12.12 -74.19 2.33
CA THR A 83 11.82 -73.15 1.31
C THR A 83 10.32 -72.84 1.26
N LYS A 84 9.44 -73.85 1.42
CA LYS A 84 7.99 -73.62 1.55
C LYS A 84 7.61 -72.82 2.80
N GLU A 85 8.18 -73.14 3.95
CA GLU A 85 7.95 -72.38 5.19
C GLU A 85 8.44 -70.94 5.07
N LYS A 86 9.62 -70.73 4.46
CA LYS A 86 10.14 -69.37 4.18
C LYS A 86 9.21 -68.57 3.27
N ILE A 87 8.58 -69.19 2.26
CA ILE A 87 7.61 -68.53 1.37
C ILE A 87 6.37 -68.07 2.16
N ILE A 88 5.81 -68.93 3.01
CA ILE A 88 4.62 -68.60 3.82
C ILE A 88 4.93 -67.46 4.78
N LEU A 89 6.06 -67.56 5.51
CA LEU A 89 6.52 -66.50 6.42
C LEU A 89 6.77 -65.18 5.69
N PHE A 90 7.31 -65.23 4.46
CA PHE A 90 7.51 -64.04 3.65
C PHE A 90 6.18 -63.41 3.21
N GLU A 91 5.20 -64.19 2.77
CA GLU A 91 3.88 -63.68 2.40
C GLU A 91 3.13 -63.05 3.59
N GLU A 92 3.23 -63.66 4.78
CA GLU A 92 2.67 -63.09 6.02
C GLU A 92 3.37 -61.80 6.42
N LYS A 93 4.70 -61.75 6.35
CA LYS A 93 5.47 -60.51 6.58
C LYS A 93 5.05 -59.40 5.63
N VAL A 94 4.89 -59.70 4.33
CA VAL A 94 4.47 -58.71 3.32
C VAL A 94 3.04 -58.21 3.59
N LYS A 95 2.11 -59.10 3.98
CA LYS A 95 0.75 -58.73 4.39
C LYS A 95 0.75 -57.82 5.62
N ASN A 96 1.50 -58.18 6.67
CA ASN A 96 1.60 -57.37 7.89
C ASN A 96 2.17 -55.98 7.59
N ILE A 97 3.18 -55.88 6.72
CA ILE A 97 3.77 -54.60 6.34
C ILE A 97 2.78 -53.75 5.53
N LEU A 98 1.99 -54.35 4.65
CA LEU A 98 0.90 -53.66 3.95
C LEU A 98 -0.16 -53.13 4.93
N GLU A 99 -0.61 -53.95 5.87
CA GLU A 99 -1.59 -53.54 6.89
C GLU A 99 -1.05 -52.42 7.79
N MET A 100 0.22 -52.50 8.20
CA MET A 100 0.88 -51.42 8.95
C MET A 100 1.01 -50.15 8.11
N PHE A 101 1.29 -50.27 6.81
CA PHE A 101 1.39 -49.13 5.89
C PHE A 101 0.06 -48.38 5.75
N HIS A 102 -1.07 -49.10 5.77
CA HIS A 102 -2.41 -48.50 5.72
C HIS A 102 -2.87 -47.93 7.06
N SER A 103 -2.53 -48.57 8.19
CA SER A 103 -3.01 -48.19 9.53
C SER A 103 -2.14 -47.13 10.22
N SER A 104 -0.81 -47.25 10.11
CA SER A 104 0.18 -46.42 10.82
C SER A 104 1.20 -45.76 9.90
N GLY A 105 1.25 -46.17 8.64
CA GLY A 105 2.13 -45.61 7.62
C GLY A 105 1.54 -44.40 6.90
N PRO A 106 2.24 -43.86 5.89
CA PRO A 106 1.95 -42.58 5.22
C PRO A 106 0.56 -42.45 4.55
N SER A 107 -0.24 -43.52 4.58
CA SER A 107 -1.62 -43.60 4.13
C SER A 107 -2.65 -43.29 5.23
N SER A 108 -2.24 -43.17 6.49
CA SER A 108 -3.16 -42.94 7.60
C SER A 108 -3.78 -41.54 7.55
N GLN A 109 -5.02 -41.43 8.04
CA GLN A 109 -5.82 -40.21 7.94
C GLN A 109 -5.24 -39.01 8.72
N ASN A 110 -4.43 -39.27 9.76
CA ASN A 110 -4.00 -38.26 10.73
C ASN A 110 -2.51 -37.89 10.68
N ILE A 111 -1.73 -38.41 9.73
CA ILE A 111 -0.28 -38.14 9.69
C ILE A 111 0.06 -36.74 9.20
N ASP A 112 0.99 -36.09 9.91
CA ASP A 112 1.65 -34.86 9.45
C ASP A 112 2.58 -35.15 8.26
N LEU A 113 2.68 -34.25 7.29
CA LEU A 113 3.41 -34.50 6.04
C LEU A 113 4.91 -34.79 6.29
N ASN A 114 5.49 -34.22 7.35
CA ASN A 114 6.88 -34.50 7.74
C ASN A 114 7.03 -35.90 8.36
N GLU A 115 6.13 -36.30 9.26
CA GLU A 115 6.09 -37.66 9.84
C GLU A 115 5.83 -38.73 8.78
N GLY A 116 5.00 -38.40 7.77
CA GLY A 116 4.73 -39.22 6.60
C GLY A 116 5.97 -39.45 5.73
N MET A 117 6.83 -38.45 5.60
CA MET A 117 8.09 -38.56 4.86
C MET A 117 9.12 -39.43 5.60
N GLU A 118 9.24 -39.28 6.92
CA GLU A 118 10.14 -40.11 7.73
C GLU A 118 9.70 -41.56 7.81
N SER A 119 8.39 -41.80 7.99
CA SER A 119 7.81 -43.13 7.98
C SER A 119 8.03 -43.80 6.61
N LEU A 120 7.87 -43.08 5.51
CA LEU A 120 8.13 -43.60 4.16
C LEU A 120 9.60 -44.00 3.96
N LYS A 121 10.57 -43.25 4.49
CA LYS A 121 11.99 -43.65 4.45
C LYS A 121 12.23 -45.00 5.14
N LYS A 122 11.58 -45.23 6.30
CA LYS A 122 11.65 -46.53 7.01
C LYS A 122 11.05 -47.65 6.15
N TYR A 123 9.87 -47.43 5.56
CA TYR A 123 9.25 -48.43 4.69
C TYR A 123 10.04 -48.70 3.40
N ILE A 124 10.73 -47.71 2.83
CA ILE A 124 11.63 -47.92 1.68
C ILE A 124 12.81 -48.82 2.08
N ASN A 125 13.41 -48.62 3.25
CA ASN A 125 14.51 -49.48 3.72
C ASN A 125 14.02 -50.90 3.97
N ASN A 126 12.89 -51.07 4.67
CA ASN A 126 12.27 -52.38 4.87
C ASN A 126 11.93 -53.05 3.53
N PHE A 127 11.50 -52.29 2.52
CA PHE A 127 11.23 -52.82 1.19
C PHE A 127 12.49 -53.31 0.46
N LYS A 128 13.64 -52.63 0.62
CA LYS A 128 14.92 -53.12 0.08
C LYS A 128 15.37 -54.43 0.72
N GLU A 129 15.16 -54.58 2.02
CA GLU A 129 15.41 -55.84 2.73
C GLU A 129 14.51 -56.96 2.18
N LEU A 130 13.22 -56.67 1.97
CA LEU A 130 12.29 -57.61 1.32
C LEU A 130 12.67 -57.93 -0.14
N GLU A 131 13.27 -57.00 -0.89
CA GLU A 131 13.80 -57.27 -2.24
C GLU A 131 14.92 -58.31 -2.19
N ILE A 132 15.85 -58.18 -1.24
CA ILE A 132 16.95 -59.13 -1.04
C ILE A 132 16.40 -60.51 -0.60
N GLU A 133 15.51 -60.53 0.40
CA GLU A 133 14.88 -61.79 0.86
C GLU A 133 14.11 -62.47 -0.29
N LYS A 134 13.41 -61.72 -1.14
CA LYS A 134 12.70 -62.25 -2.31
C LYS A 134 13.68 -62.88 -3.32
N GLU A 135 14.80 -62.22 -3.62
CA GLU A 135 15.79 -62.76 -4.54
C GLU A 135 16.42 -64.06 -4.02
N GLU A 136 16.66 -64.15 -2.71
CA GLU A 136 17.12 -65.38 -2.05
C GLU A 136 16.08 -66.50 -2.15
N ILE A 137 14.81 -66.20 -1.94
CA ILE A 137 13.71 -67.17 -2.07
C ILE A 137 13.59 -67.64 -3.52
N ILE A 138 13.72 -66.75 -4.51
CA ILE A 138 13.70 -67.12 -5.94
C ILE A 138 14.88 -68.03 -6.28
N LYS A 139 16.10 -67.71 -5.79
CA LYS A 139 17.28 -68.58 -5.96
C LYS A 139 17.03 -69.97 -5.34
N ALA A 140 16.44 -70.02 -4.14
CA ALA A 140 16.09 -71.27 -3.46
C ALA A 140 15.00 -72.07 -4.21
N GLN A 141 14.01 -71.40 -4.80
CA GLN A 141 12.98 -72.02 -5.64
C GLN A 141 13.58 -72.65 -6.92
N ILE A 142 14.51 -71.94 -7.58
CA ILE A 142 15.22 -72.45 -8.76
C ILE A 142 16.05 -73.68 -8.41
N LEU A 143 16.78 -73.65 -7.28
CA LEU A 143 17.57 -74.78 -6.79
C LEU A 143 16.74 -76.03 -6.51
N CYS A 144 15.51 -75.84 -6.03
CA CYS A 144 14.59 -76.92 -5.70
C CYS A 144 13.71 -77.36 -6.89
N ASN A 145 13.89 -76.80 -8.09
CA ASN A 145 12.99 -76.97 -9.24
C ASN A 145 11.51 -76.71 -8.90
N MET A 146 11.24 -75.70 -8.06
CA MET A 146 9.87 -75.28 -7.73
C MET A 146 9.31 -74.36 -8.82
N LYS A 147 7.96 -74.33 -8.95
CA LYS A 147 7.29 -73.30 -9.76
C LYS A 147 7.52 -71.94 -9.10
N ILE A 148 8.06 -70.99 -9.86
CA ILE A 148 8.31 -69.63 -9.39
C ILE A 148 6.96 -68.97 -9.05
N LEU A 149 6.83 -68.52 -7.81
CA LEU A 149 5.62 -67.85 -7.34
C LEU A 149 5.67 -66.36 -7.67
N LEU A 150 4.53 -65.84 -8.13
CA LEU A 150 4.33 -64.42 -8.35
C LEU A 150 3.81 -63.82 -7.04
N PHE A 151 4.69 -63.12 -6.31
CA PHE A 151 4.32 -62.45 -5.07
C PHE A 151 3.47 -61.19 -5.36
N GLU A 152 2.15 -61.35 -5.58
CA GLU A 152 1.24 -60.25 -5.97
C GLU A 152 1.22 -59.10 -4.94
N ASN A 153 1.11 -59.42 -3.64
CA ASN A 153 1.13 -58.42 -2.56
C ASN A 153 2.43 -57.63 -2.51
N PHE A 154 3.56 -58.24 -2.88
CA PHE A 154 4.84 -57.56 -2.95
C PHE A 154 4.85 -56.53 -4.10
N TYR A 155 4.25 -56.83 -5.24
CA TYR A 155 4.13 -55.86 -6.35
C TYR A 155 3.14 -54.75 -6.04
N LEU A 156 2.05 -55.04 -5.32
CA LEU A 156 1.15 -54.01 -4.80
C LEU A 156 1.86 -53.08 -3.82
N LEU A 157 2.67 -53.62 -2.90
CA LEU A 157 3.52 -52.84 -2.00
C LEU A 157 4.55 -51.99 -2.77
N LYS A 158 5.19 -52.56 -3.81
CA LYS A 158 6.13 -51.85 -4.67
C LYS A 158 5.49 -50.65 -5.37
N ASN A 159 4.30 -50.84 -5.94
CA ASN A 159 3.57 -49.80 -6.66
C ASN A 159 3.06 -48.72 -5.71
N THR A 160 2.51 -49.08 -4.55
CA THR A 160 2.07 -48.12 -3.53
C THR A 160 3.23 -47.29 -2.99
N ILE A 161 4.37 -47.91 -2.63
CA ILE A 161 5.57 -47.18 -2.20
C ILE A 161 6.07 -46.25 -3.31
N LYS A 162 6.05 -46.68 -4.58
CA LYS A 162 6.46 -45.83 -5.71
C LYS A 162 5.58 -44.59 -5.85
N ILE A 163 4.26 -44.73 -5.71
CA ILE A 163 3.30 -43.61 -5.77
C ILE A 163 3.48 -42.67 -4.56
N TYR A 164 3.62 -43.21 -3.36
CA TYR A 164 3.83 -42.36 -2.18
C TYR A 164 5.20 -41.65 -2.23
N ASN A 165 6.25 -42.33 -2.72
CA ASN A 165 7.57 -41.73 -2.86
C ASN A 165 7.56 -40.58 -3.89
N SER A 166 6.83 -40.72 -4.99
CA SER A 166 6.67 -39.61 -5.93
C SER A 166 5.94 -38.42 -5.29
N ILE A 167 4.87 -38.65 -4.53
CA ILE A 167 4.15 -37.57 -3.82
C ILE A 167 5.03 -36.87 -2.77
N TYR A 168 5.72 -37.61 -1.90
CA TYR A 168 6.57 -37.01 -0.86
C TYR A 168 7.84 -36.39 -1.43
N SER A 169 8.32 -36.84 -2.60
CA SER A 169 9.43 -36.16 -3.30
C SER A 169 9.05 -34.74 -3.73
N ILE A 170 7.80 -34.52 -4.16
CA ILE A 170 7.27 -33.18 -4.43
C ILE A 170 7.11 -32.37 -3.15
N TYR A 171 6.64 -32.97 -2.06
CA TYR A 171 6.58 -32.26 -0.79
C TYR A 171 7.98 -31.83 -0.30
N ASN A 172 8.98 -32.68 -0.51
CA ASN A 172 10.37 -32.33 -0.23
C ASN A 172 10.85 -31.17 -1.12
N SER A 173 10.57 -31.23 -2.42
CA SER A 173 10.83 -30.14 -3.38
C SER A 173 10.19 -28.82 -2.94
N TYR A 174 8.94 -28.86 -2.47
CA TYR A 174 8.23 -27.73 -1.87
C TYR A 174 8.96 -27.20 -0.62
N ASN A 175 9.28 -28.06 0.35
CA ASN A 175 9.96 -27.66 1.58
C ASN A 175 11.34 -27.05 1.30
N THR A 176 12.16 -27.69 0.47
CA THR A 176 13.50 -27.17 0.13
C THR A 176 13.41 -25.81 -0.55
N ARG A 177 12.46 -25.63 -1.47
CA ARG A 177 12.28 -24.36 -2.19
C ARG A 177 11.71 -23.24 -1.31
N ILE A 178 11.02 -23.56 -0.22
CA ILE A 178 10.41 -22.56 0.67
C ILE A 178 11.28 -22.22 1.85
N ASN A 179 12.02 -23.19 2.40
CA ASN A 179 12.89 -23.00 3.56
C ASN A 179 13.88 -21.85 3.36
N ASP A 180 14.42 -21.70 2.15
CA ASP A 180 15.33 -20.60 1.80
C ASP A 180 14.70 -19.20 1.95
N PHE A 181 13.37 -19.10 1.87
CA PHE A 181 12.63 -17.84 1.96
C PHE A 181 11.97 -17.61 3.32
N LEU A 182 11.90 -18.62 4.20
CA LEU A 182 11.21 -18.51 5.49
C LEU A 182 11.85 -17.46 6.40
N ASP A 183 13.17 -17.37 6.41
CA ASP A 183 13.94 -16.43 7.26
C ASP A 183 14.05 -15.03 6.65
N VAL A 184 13.57 -14.84 5.42
CA VAL A 184 13.67 -13.55 4.72
C VAL A 184 12.56 -12.60 5.19
N ILE A 185 12.96 -11.37 5.49
CA ILE A 185 12.06 -10.28 5.91
C ILE A 185 11.05 -9.97 4.80
N TYR A 186 9.78 -9.78 5.18
CA TYR A 186 8.69 -9.66 4.21
C TYR A 186 8.85 -8.51 3.20
N TYR A 187 9.43 -7.38 3.60
CA TYR A 187 9.69 -6.24 2.71
C TYR A 187 10.75 -6.50 1.64
N LYS A 188 11.68 -7.42 1.87
CA LYS A 188 12.76 -7.78 0.95
C LYS A 188 12.48 -9.06 0.16
N LEU A 189 11.38 -9.74 0.44
CA LEU A 189 11.01 -10.97 -0.27
C LEU A 189 10.81 -10.71 -1.77
N ASN A 190 11.50 -11.49 -2.59
CA ASN A 190 11.28 -11.50 -4.03
C ASN A 190 10.08 -12.41 -4.38
N ILE A 191 8.89 -11.83 -4.36
CA ILE A 191 7.64 -12.55 -4.60
C ILE A 191 7.59 -13.16 -6.00
N LYS A 192 8.30 -12.59 -6.98
CA LYS A 192 8.38 -13.15 -8.34
C LYS A 192 9.15 -14.46 -8.36
N GLU A 193 10.25 -14.57 -7.62
CA GLU A 193 11.03 -15.80 -7.51
C GLU A 193 10.28 -16.89 -6.77
N ILE A 194 9.62 -16.55 -5.65
CA ILE A 194 8.83 -17.53 -4.89
C ILE A 194 7.63 -18.01 -5.70
N ASN A 195 6.96 -17.14 -6.45
CA ASN A 195 5.89 -17.57 -7.33
C ASN A 195 6.39 -18.49 -8.46
N LYS A 196 7.59 -18.26 -9.00
CA LYS A 196 8.21 -19.17 -9.98
C LYS A 196 8.47 -20.54 -9.35
N SER A 197 9.09 -20.60 -8.18
CA SER A 197 9.37 -21.87 -7.50
C SER A 197 8.08 -22.62 -7.13
N LEU A 198 7.04 -21.92 -6.71
CA LEU A 198 5.71 -22.52 -6.49
C LEU A 198 5.03 -23.01 -7.77
N THR A 199 5.22 -22.31 -8.91
CA THR A 199 4.70 -22.79 -10.20
C THR A 199 5.40 -24.06 -10.66
N GLU A 200 6.69 -24.23 -10.39
CA GLU A 200 7.42 -25.46 -10.67
C GLU A 200 6.86 -26.64 -9.85
N VAL A 201 6.68 -26.46 -8.53
CA VAL A 201 6.04 -27.47 -7.67
C VAL A 201 4.61 -27.79 -8.15
N LYS A 202 3.86 -26.77 -8.60
CA LYS A 202 2.53 -26.96 -9.16
C LYS A 202 2.57 -27.76 -10.46
N ASN A 203 3.54 -27.52 -11.33
CA ASN A 203 3.73 -28.26 -12.57
C ASN A 203 4.08 -29.73 -12.27
N GLU A 204 5.01 -29.98 -11.35
CA GLU A 204 5.36 -31.32 -10.85
C GLU A 204 4.10 -32.06 -10.33
N LEU A 205 3.24 -31.39 -9.57
CA LEU A 205 1.96 -31.97 -9.11
C LEU A 205 1.00 -32.27 -10.26
N THR A 206 0.93 -31.40 -11.27
CA THR A 206 0.06 -31.63 -12.43
C THR A 206 0.57 -32.76 -13.32
N GLU A 207 1.87 -32.92 -13.45
CA GLU A 207 2.49 -34.05 -14.18
C GLU A 207 2.24 -35.37 -13.46
N LEU A 208 2.41 -35.42 -12.13
CA LEU A 208 2.01 -36.61 -11.37
C LEU A 208 0.52 -36.92 -11.50
N GLN A 209 -0.33 -35.89 -11.50
CA GLN A 209 -1.77 -36.08 -11.69
C GLN A 209 -2.11 -36.66 -13.07
N LYS A 210 -1.37 -36.27 -14.13
CA LYS A 210 -1.55 -36.81 -15.49
C LYS A 210 -1.02 -38.25 -15.61
N ASN A 211 0.10 -38.55 -14.97
CA ASN A 211 0.74 -39.85 -15.07
C ASN A 211 0.08 -40.91 -14.17
N GLN A 212 -0.54 -40.49 -13.06
CA GLN A 212 -1.10 -41.37 -12.05
C GLN A 212 -2.37 -40.75 -11.44
N GLU A 213 -3.53 -41.01 -12.04
CA GLU A 213 -4.81 -40.48 -11.54
C GLU A 213 -5.14 -40.94 -10.10
N GLU A 214 -4.71 -42.14 -9.73
CA GLU A 214 -4.87 -42.74 -8.39
C GLU A 214 -4.23 -41.88 -7.29
N ALA A 215 -3.15 -41.14 -7.60
CA ALA A 215 -2.46 -40.26 -6.67
C ALA A 215 -3.33 -39.09 -6.20
N LYS A 216 -4.34 -38.68 -6.99
CA LYS A 216 -5.22 -37.55 -6.68
C LYS A 216 -6.10 -37.79 -5.44
N ASN A 217 -6.45 -39.06 -5.19
CA ASN A 217 -7.32 -39.44 -4.09
C ASN A 217 -6.57 -39.59 -2.76
N ILE A 218 -5.23 -39.66 -2.81
CA ILE A 218 -4.36 -39.80 -1.65
C ILE A 218 -4.40 -38.52 -0.81
N LEU A 219 -4.54 -38.68 0.51
CA LEU A 219 -4.68 -37.58 1.47
C LEU A 219 -3.45 -36.65 1.46
N ALA A 220 -2.24 -37.21 1.36
CA ALA A 220 -1.00 -36.44 1.27
C ALA A 220 -0.98 -35.49 0.07
N PHE A 221 -1.47 -35.94 -1.10
CA PHE A 221 -1.56 -35.10 -2.30
C PHE A 221 -2.55 -33.92 -2.11
N LYS A 222 -3.68 -34.16 -1.43
CA LYS A 222 -4.64 -33.10 -1.09
C LYS A 222 -4.03 -32.09 -0.11
N LYS A 223 -3.33 -32.55 0.93
CA LYS A 223 -2.64 -31.68 1.89
C LYS A 223 -1.58 -30.80 1.22
N ILE A 224 -0.79 -31.33 0.27
CA ILE A 224 0.19 -30.52 -0.48
C ILE A 224 -0.52 -29.43 -1.30
N LYS A 225 -1.65 -29.74 -1.94
CA LYS A 225 -2.46 -28.74 -2.66
C LYS A 225 -3.00 -27.65 -1.73
N GLU A 226 -3.41 -28.01 -0.51
CA GLU A 226 -3.84 -27.05 0.50
C GLU A 226 -2.69 -26.17 0.98
N GLU A 227 -1.50 -26.72 1.24
CA GLU A 227 -0.31 -25.93 1.61
C GLU A 227 0.13 -24.98 0.50
N LEU A 228 0.06 -25.39 -0.76
CA LEU A 228 0.26 -24.49 -1.90
C LEU A 228 -0.78 -23.37 -1.95
N TYR A 229 -2.05 -23.68 -1.69
CA TYR A 229 -3.11 -22.68 -1.67
C TYR A 229 -2.90 -21.67 -0.54
N LYS A 230 -2.57 -22.14 0.67
CA LYS A 230 -2.24 -21.28 1.82
C LYS A 230 -1.06 -20.37 1.50
N MET A 231 0.03 -20.92 0.96
CA MET A 231 1.22 -20.15 0.61
C MET A 231 0.93 -19.09 -0.46
N ASN A 232 0.16 -19.41 -1.49
CA ASN A 232 -0.25 -18.43 -2.50
C ASN A 232 -1.06 -17.26 -1.90
N ILE A 233 -1.94 -17.52 -0.94
CA ILE A 233 -2.65 -16.46 -0.22
C ILE A 233 -1.68 -15.61 0.60
N ILE A 234 -0.78 -16.24 1.37
CA ILE A 234 0.25 -15.54 2.15
C ILE A 234 1.05 -14.61 1.24
N LEU A 235 1.57 -15.10 0.10
CA LEU A 235 2.35 -14.30 -0.84
C LEU A 235 1.54 -13.16 -1.46
N THR A 236 0.26 -13.38 -1.73
CA THR A 236 -0.64 -12.31 -2.20
C THR A 236 -0.77 -11.22 -1.15
N ILE A 237 -0.94 -11.58 0.13
CA ILE A 237 -0.98 -10.62 1.24
C ILE A 237 0.35 -9.88 1.35
N VAL A 238 1.47 -10.60 1.34
CA VAL A 238 2.81 -10.01 1.41
C VAL A 238 3.03 -9.01 0.27
N PHE A 239 2.62 -9.35 -0.96
CA PHE A 239 2.71 -8.44 -2.11
C PHE A 239 1.90 -7.17 -1.88
N LEU A 240 0.69 -7.29 -1.34
CA LEU A 240 -0.14 -6.13 -1.05
C LEU A 240 0.46 -5.28 0.08
N LEU A 241 1.04 -5.90 1.11
CA LEU A 241 1.69 -5.23 2.23
C LEU A 241 2.98 -4.51 1.83
N GLN A 242 3.78 -5.09 0.93
CA GLN A 242 5.00 -4.46 0.39
C GLN A 242 4.70 -3.11 -0.28
N ASN A 243 3.53 -2.98 -0.91
CA ASN A 243 3.09 -1.78 -1.62
C ASN A 243 2.33 -0.77 -0.73
N THR A 244 2.53 -0.82 0.59
CA THR A 244 1.87 0.07 1.56
C THR A 244 2.83 0.56 2.65
N ASN A 245 2.64 1.79 3.13
CA ASN A 245 3.33 2.32 4.30
C ASN A 245 2.66 1.84 5.59
N MET A 246 2.81 0.55 5.90
CA MET A 246 2.34 -0.02 7.17
C MET A 246 2.97 0.71 8.36
N LYS A 247 2.13 1.28 9.23
CA LYS A 247 2.55 1.84 10.53
C LYS A 247 2.40 0.78 11.62
N LEU A 248 3.01 1.02 12.78
CA LEU A 248 2.92 0.14 13.95
C LEU A 248 1.47 -0.13 14.38
N SER A 249 0.59 0.87 14.24
CA SER A 249 -0.84 0.76 14.56
C SER A 249 -1.55 -0.28 13.68
N ASN A 250 -1.23 -0.32 12.39
CA ASN A 250 -1.80 -1.30 11.46
C ASN A 250 -1.35 -2.73 11.78
N TRP A 251 -0.08 -2.91 12.16
CA TRP A 251 0.44 -4.21 12.61
C TRP A 251 -0.25 -4.70 13.89
N LYS A 252 -0.50 -3.80 14.85
CA LYS A 252 -1.30 -4.14 16.05
C LYS A 252 -2.73 -4.57 15.70
N GLU A 253 -3.35 -3.97 14.68
CA GLU A 253 -4.67 -4.36 14.19
C GLU A 253 -4.67 -5.80 13.64
N ILE A 254 -3.66 -6.17 12.84
CA ILE A 254 -3.47 -7.54 12.33
C ILE A 254 -3.25 -8.55 13.47
N ILE A 255 -2.40 -8.21 14.44
CA ILE A 255 -2.11 -9.08 15.61
C ILE A 255 -3.39 -9.27 16.44
N ASN A 256 -4.17 -8.21 16.66
CA ASN A 256 -5.43 -8.30 17.40
C ASN A 256 -6.47 -9.19 16.70
N LEU A 257 -6.53 -9.19 15.36
CA LEU A 257 -7.40 -10.11 14.60
C LEU A 257 -7.03 -11.57 14.88
N HIS A 258 -5.74 -11.87 14.92
CA HIS A 258 -5.26 -13.20 15.26
C HIS A 258 -5.61 -13.59 16.71
N LEU A 259 -5.43 -12.67 17.67
CA LEU A 259 -5.76 -12.90 19.08
C LEU A 259 -7.26 -13.13 19.31
N ASN A 260 -8.12 -12.34 18.66
CA ASN A 260 -9.57 -12.43 18.81
C ASN A 260 -10.13 -13.76 18.29
N ARG A 261 -9.60 -14.27 17.17
CA ARG A 261 -10.10 -15.52 16.56
C ARG A 261 -9.71 -16.77 17.32
N LYS A 262 -8.52 -16.79 17.94
CA LYS A 262 -8.11 -17.91 18.80
C LYS A 262 -8.76 -17.86 20.21
N GLN A 263 -9.64 -16.89 20.49
CA GLN A 263 -10.28 -16.69 21.81
C GLN A 263 -9.27 -16.67 22.98
N ILE A 264 -8.05 -16.15 22.74
CA ILE A 264 -7.00 -16.13 23.75
C ILE A 264 -7.24 -14.90 24.64
N LYS A 265 -7.79 -15.12 25.84
CA LYS A 265 -8.06 -14.07 26.83
C LYS A 265 -6.79 -13.51 27.49
N ASN A 266 -5.67 -14.23 27.41
CA ASN A 266 -4.40 -13.86 28.05
C ASN A 266 -3.36 -13.40 27.01
N LYS A 267 -3.12 -12.08 26.97
CA LYS A 267 -2.04 -11.44 26.19
C LYS A 267 -0.65 -12.06 26.44
N THR A 268 -0.44 -12.62 27.63
CA THR A 268 0.86 -13.06 28.16
C THR A 268 1.40 -14.39 27.62
N ILE A 269 0.58 -15.25 27.03
CA ILE A 269 1.05 -16.58 26.58
C ILE A 269 1.59 -16.53 25.14
N LEU A 270 1.13 -15.58 24.32
CA LEU A 270 1.61 -15.40 22.95
C LEU A 270 2.86 -14.50 22.85
N GLU A 271 3.12 -13.66 23.86
CA GLU A 271 4.36 -12.89 24.02
C GLU A 271 5.61 -13.79 24.04
N ASN A 272 5.46 -15.08 24.40
CA ASN A 272 6.57 -16.03 24.50
C ASN A 272 6.74 -16.98 23.30
N THR A 273 5.76 -17.12 22.40
CA THR A 273 5.80 -18.12 21.30
C THR A 273 6.01 -17.52 19.91
N ILE A 274 5.62 -16.26 19.71
CA ILE A 274 6.10 -15.47 18.58
C ILE A 274 7.17 -14.58 19.19
N ILE A 275 8.37 -14.55 18.63
CA ILE A 275 9.49 -13.72 19.09
C ILE A 275 9.06 -12.25 18.98
N ILE A 276 8.35 -11.76 20.00
CA ILE A 276 7.95 -10.38 20.21
C ILE A 276 8.46 -10.07 21.61
N ASN A 277 9.79 -10.04 21.75
CA ASN A 277 10.40 -9.50 22.95
C ASN A 277 9.94 -8.05 23.11
N ASP A 278 9.25 -7.83 24.23
CA ASP A 278 8.35 -6.72 24.55
C ASP A 278 9.03 -5.33 24.71
N LYS A 279 10.16 -5.07 24.05
CA LYS A 279 10.86 -3.78 24.17
C LYS A 279 11.28 -3.14 22.85
N THR A 280 11.28 -3.85 21.73
CA THR A 280 11.57 -3.26 20.42
C THR A 280 10.87 -4.02 19.30
N ILE A 281 9.60 -3.69 19.02
CA ILE A 281 8.94 -4.12 17.77
C ILE A 281 9.62 -3.37 16.62
N ASN A 282 10.71 -3.92 16.09
CA ASN A 282 11.26 -3.45 14.84
C ASN A 282 10.41 -4.08 13.73
N ILE A 283 9.41 -3.34 13.24
CA ILE A 283 8.49 -3.75 12.15
C ILE A 283 9.24 -4.33 10.93
N LYS A 284 10.52 -3.98 10.78
CA LYS A 284 11.42 -4.44 9.73
C LYS A 284 12.01 -5.84 9.94
N SER A 285 11.72 -6.55 11.03
CA SER A 285 12.26 -7.89 11.30
C SER A 285 11.27 -9.03 11.04
N ILE A 286 10.01 -8.74 10.70
CA ILE A 286 9.01 -9.80 10.49
C ILE A 286 9.38 -10.61 9.24
N THR A 287 9.54 -11.92 9.40
CA THR A 287 9.92 -12.85 8.34
C THR A 287 8.71 -13.55 7.73
N LEU A 288 8.90 -14.28 6.62
CA LEU A 288 7.85 -15.13 6.05
C LEU A 288 7.39 -16.22 7.03
N TYR A 289 8.33 -16.75 7.83
CA TYR A 289 8.05 -17.72 8.89
C TYR A 289 7.04 -17.17 9.90
N ASP A 290 7.26 -15.95 10.39
CA ASP A 290 6.35 -15.30 11.34
C ASP A 290 4.94 -15.12 10.75
N MET A 291 4.84 -14.77 9.47
CA MET A 291 3.55 -14.65 8.77
C MET A 291 2.82 -15.98 8.64
N GLN A 292 3.55 -17.07 8.42
CA GLN A 292 2.99 -18.41 8.38
C GLN A 292 2.50 -18.86 9.76
N GLN A 293 3.27 -18.57 10.82
CA GLN A 293 2.87 -18.84 12.20
C GLN A 293 1.64 -18.04 12.64
N LEU A 294 1.53 -16.79 12.18
CA LEU A 294 0.34 -15.95 12.37
C LEU A 294 -0.86 -16.41 11.53
N GLN A 295 -0.68 -17.40 10.64
CA GLN A 295 -1.73 -17.96 9.79
C GLN A 295 -2.53 -16.87 9.06
N ILE A 296 -1.82 -15.86 8.52
CA ILE A 296 -2.44 -14.66 7.93
C ILE A 296 -3.43 -14.98 6.79
N TYR A 297 -3.29 -16.15 6.15
CA TYR A 297 -4.19 -16.64 5.12
C TYR A 297 -5.66 -16.76 5.60
N LEU A 298 -5.89 -16.99 6.90
CA LEU A 298 -7.25 -17.07 7.46
C LEU A 298 -7.96 -15.71 7.53
N TYR A 299 -7.20 -14.62 7.48
CA TYR A 299 -7.67 -13.24 7.66
C TYR A 299 -7.54 -12.43 6.38
N PHE A 300 -7.48 -13.08 5.21
CA PHE A 300 -7.21 -12.43 3.93
C PHE A 300 -8.11 -11.21 3.68
N ASN A 301 -9.42 -11.33 3.93
CA ASN A 301 -10.38 -10.25 3.71
C ASN A 301 -10.19 -9.08 4.68
N ASP A 302 -9.93 -9.37 5.95
CA ASP A 302 -9.71 -8.34 6.98
C ASP A 302 -8.39 -7.59 6.73
N ILE A 303 -7.33 -8.32 6.38
CA ILE A 303 -6.04 -7.73 6.02
C ILE A 303 -6.18 -6.89 4.75
N LYS A 304 -6.95 -7.35 3.76
CA LYS A 304 -7.27 -6.55 2.56
C LYS A 304 -8.00 -5.25 2.92
N TYR A 305 -8.91 -5.28 3.89
CA TYR A 305 -9.58 -4.08 4.40
C TYR A 305 -8.59 -3.14 5.11
N ILE A 306 -7.66 -3.66 5.92
CA ILE A 306 -6.60 -2.86 6.56
C ILE A 306 -5.71 -2.20 5.50
N ILE A 307 -5.30 -2.94 4.46
CA ILE A 307 -4.54 -2.42 3.33
C ILE A 307 -5.30 -1.30 2.61
N TYR A 308 -6.60 -1.48 2.38
CA TYR A 308 -7.44 -0.44 1.80
C TYR A 308 -7.48 0.82 2.67
N LYS A 309 -7.70 0.66 3.98
CA LYS A 309 -7.66 1.75 4.97
C LYS A 309 -6.33 2.50 4.92
N ILE A 310 -5.18 1.81 4.85
CA ILE A 310 -3.86 2.44 4.76
C ILE A 310 -3.75 3.30 3.50
N LYS A 311 -4.14 2.76 2.34
CA LYS A 311 -4.07 3.51 1.07
C LYS A 311 -4.96 4.75 1.09
N GLU A 312 -6.14 4.66 1.70
CA GLU A 312 -7.01 5.83 1.87
C GLU A 312 -6.37 6.87 2.80
N VAL A 313 -5.77 6.46 3.93
CA VAL A 313 -5.05 7.37 4.83
C VAL A 313 -3.86 8.04 4.13
N GLU A 314 -3.08 7.30 3.35
CA GLU A 314 -1.95 7.86 2.59
C GLU A 314 -2.40 8.91 1.57
N LYS A 315 -3.52 8.68 0.87
CA LYS A 315 -4.10 9.66 -0.06
C LYS A 315 -4.51 10.93 0.69
N LEU A 316 -5.16 10.79 1.84
CA LEU A 316 -5.54 11.93 2.67
C LEU A 316 -4.33 12.69 3.20
N GLU A 317 -3.30 11.98 3.64
CA GLU A 317 -2.06 12.57 4.15
C GLU A 317 -1.33 13.36 3.04
N LYS A 318 -1.30 12.83 1.81
CA LYS A 318 -0.79 13.54 0.62
C LYS A 318 -1.61 14.80 0.33
N ASN A 319 -2.93 14.68 0.23
CA ASN A 319 -3.80 15.84 -0.02
C ASN A 319 -3.64 16.94 1.04
N LEU A 320 -3.48 16.57 2.31
CA LEU A 320 -3.22 17.54 3.39
C LEU A 320 -1.85 18.20 3.27
N ASN A 321 -0.81 17.44 2.90
CA ASN A 321 0.52 18.01 2.62
C ASN A 321 0.47 18.98 1.45
N ASP A 322 -0.27 18.66 0.39
CA ASP A 322 -0.39 19.51 -0.80
C ASP A 322 -1.11 20.81 -0.44
N ILE A 323 -2.20 20.74 0.34
CA ILE A 323 -2.87 21.93 0.88
C ILE A 323 -1.89 22.78 1.70
N GLU A 324 -1.16 22.18 2.64
CA GLU A 324 -0.21 22.91 3.48
C GLU A 324 0.92 23.55 2.66
N ASN A 325 1.42 22.87 1.63
CA ASN A 325 2.47 23.37 0.75
C ASN A 325 2.00 24.52 -0.13
N ASN A 326 0.79 24.43 -0.69
CA ASN A 326 0.19 25.52 -1.46
C ASN A 326 0.09 26.79 -0.60
N TRP A 327 -0.41 26.64 0.62
CA TRP A 327 -0.52 27.75 1.57
C TRP A 327 0.83 28.33 2.01
N LYS A 328 1.89 27.51 2.09
CA LYS A 328 3.26 27.98 2.33
C LYS A 328 3.83 28.77 1.15
N GLN A 329 3.29 28.62 -0.05
CA GLN A 329 3.73 29.34 -1.25
C GLN A 329 2.90 30.59 -1.52
N GLU A 330 1.70 30.68 -0.93
CA GLU A 330 0.82 31.85 -1.06
C GLU A 330 1.52 33.14 -0.57
N SER A 331 1.42 34.19 -1.38
CA SER A 331 2.08 35.48 -1.13
C SER A 331 1.09 36.64 -1.17
N LEU A 332 1.37 37.65 -0.35
CA LEU A 332 0.59 38.87 -0.28
C LEU A 332 0.84 39.77 -1.49
N LYS A 333 -0.24 40.33 -2.05
CA LYS A 333 -0.17 41.33 -3.10
C LYS A 333 -0.15 42.73 -2.50
N ILE A 334 0.71 43.57 -3.08
CA ILE A 334 1.00 44.92 -2.60
C ILE A 334 0.99 45.88 -3.79
N LYS A 335 0.36 47.04 -3.63
CA LYS A 335 0.27 48.11 -4.62
C LYS A 335 0.98 49.38 -4.13
N LYS A 336 1.50 50.18 -5.06
CA LYS A 336 2.03 51.52 -4.78
C LYS A 336 0.89 52.55 -4.88
N TYR A 337 0.76 53.41 -3.86
CA TYR A 337 -0.21 54.51 -3.81
C TYR A 337 0.53 55.78 -3.41
N ASN A 338 0.59 56.77 -4.29
CA ASN A 338 1.45 57.96 -4.15
C ASN A 338 2.90 57.56 -3.80
N ASP A 339 3.42 58.00 -2.66
CA ASP A 339 4.74 57.64 -2.12
C ASP A 339 4.71 56.43 -1.16
N TYR A 340 3.52 55.85 -0.93
CA TYR A 340 3.27 54.77 0.01
C TYR A 340 3.06 53.42 -0.68
N ILE A 341 3.09 52.38 0.16
CA ILE A 341 2.92 50.98 -0.21
C ILE A 341 1.72 50.47 0.58
N LEU A 342 0.74 49.90 -0.12
CA LEU A 342 -0.51 49.40 0.46
C LEU A 342 -0.69 47.92 0.13
N LEU A 343 -1.39 47.18 0.99
CA LEU A 343 -1.95 45.89 0.62
C LEU A 343 -2.97 46.09 -0.50
N GLU A 344 -2.85 45.27 -1.55
CA GLU A 344 -3.85 45.21 -2.62
C GLU A 344 -5.09 44.44 -2.16
N ASP A 345 -6.07 44.34 -3.05
CA ASP A 345 -7.25 43.51 -2.85
C ASP A 345 -6.88 42.02 -2.77
N ASN A 346 -6.79 41.53 -1.54
CA ASN A 346 -6.52 40.13 -1.20
C ASN A 346 -7.82 39.30 -1.06
N ASN A 347 -8.93 39.73 -1.66
CA ASN A 347 -10.21 39.01 -1.66
C ASN A 347 -10.09 37.54 -2.10
N HIS A 348 -9.20 37.23 -3.05
CA HIS A 348 -8.94 35.85 -3.46
C HIS A 348 -8.43 34.97 -2.32
N ILE A 349 -7.63 35.51 -1.39
CA ILE A 349 -7.10 34.77 -0.23
C ILE A 349 -8.26 34.39 0.68
N PHE A 350 -9.19 35.32 0.97
CA PHE A 350 -10.37 35.03 1.80
C PHE A 350 -11.27 33.95 1.18
N ILE A 351 -11.47 33.99 -0.14
CA ILE A 351 -12.21 32.95 -0.87
C ILE A 351 -11.48 31.61 -0.78
N ASN A 352 -10.16 31.59 -1.00
CA ASN A 352 -9.33 30.39 -0.90
C ASN A 352 -9.33 29.79 0.50
N ILE A 353 -9.30 30.63 1.55
CA ILE A 353 -9.43 30.21 2.95
C ILE A 353 -10.76 29.49 3.14
N LYS A 354 -11.89 30.09 2.74
CA LYS A 354 -13.22 29.49 2.84
C LYS A 354 -13.32 28.15 2.11
N ASN A 355 -12.78 28.07 0.89
CA ASN A 355 -12.73 26.83 0.12
C ASN A 355 -11.89 25.75 0.83
N THR A 356 -10.75 26.14 1.40
CA THR A 356 -9.89 25.22 2.16
C THR A 356 -10.58 24.74 3.43
N PHE A 357 -11.30 25.59 4.15
CA PHE A 357 -12.09 25.18 5.31
C PHE A 357 -13.13 24.12 4.95
N ASN A 358 -13.84 24.30 3.84
CA ASN A 358 -14.79 23.28 3.34
C ASN A 358 -14.06 21.97 3.03
N ASN A 359 -12.93 22.02 2.32
CA ASN A 359 -12.13 20.83 2.00
C ASN A 359 -11.66 20.11 3.27
N LEU A 360 -11.15 20.84 4.26
CA LEU A 360 -10.72 20.29 5.55
C LEU A 360 -11.89 19.70 6.34
N HIS A 361 -13.08 20.30 6.26
CA HIS A 361 -14.30 19.76 6.87
C HIS A 361 -14.71 18.43 6.22
N PHE A 362 -14.72 18.36 4.88
CA PHE A 362 -14.97 17.10 4.17
C PHE A 362 -13.93 16.03 4.54
N MET A 363 -12.65 16.38 4.56
CA MET A 363 -11.56 15.45 4.93
C MET A 363 -11.72 14.93 6.36
N ARG A 364 -12.14 15.77 7.31
CA ARG A 364 -12.38 15.38 8.69
C ARG A 364 -13.50 14.35 8.83
N ASN A 365 -14.53 14.41 7.98
CA ASN A 365 -15.66 13.49 8.01
C ASN A 365 -15.36 12.14 7.36
N ILE A 366 -14.19 11.97 6.74
CA ILE A 366 -13.79 10.68 6.18
C ILE A 366 -13.47 9.72 7.33
N ARG A 367 -14.05 8.51 7.25
CA ARG A 367 -13.96 7.46 8.30
C ARG A 367 -12.53 7.18 8.79
N PHE A 368 -11.53 7.33 7.92
CA PHE A 368 -10.14 7.01 8.22
C PHE A 368 -9.29 8.22 8.64
N ALA A 369 -9.88 9.42 8.75
CA ALA A 369 -9.16 10.65 9.06
C ALA A 369 -8.78 10.79 10.54
N GLN A 370 -9.19 9.87 11.42
CA GLN A 370 -9.01 9.94 12.88
C GLN A 370 -7.57 10.34 13.28
N ASP A 371 -6.57 9.65 12.73
CA ASP A 371 -5.15 9.88 13.04
C ASP A 371 -4.62 11.22 12.46
N LEU A 372 -5.33 11.78 11.48
CA LEU A 372 -4.99 13.04 10.79
C LEU A 372 -5.72 14.25 11.38
N ILE A 373 -6.72 14.07 12.26
CA ILE A 373 -7.46 15.16 12.90
C ILE A 373 -6.55 16.21 13.54
N PRO A 374 -5.47 15.86 14.28
CA PRO A 374 -4.58 16.86 14.86
C PRO A 374 -3.93 17.77 13.80
N LYS A 375 -3.55 17.20 12.66
CA LYS A 375 -2.96 17.95 11.54
C LYS A 375 -4.00 18.82 10.85
N ILE A 376 -5.21 18.32 10.66
CA ILE A 376 -6.34 19.10 10.13
C ILE A 376 -6.61 20.31 11.01
N ASN A 377 -6.71 20.12 12.33
CA ASN A 377 -6.95 21.19 13.28
C ASN A 377 -5.81 22.23 13.28
N TYR A 378 -4.56 21.78 13.17
CA TYR A 378 -3.41 22.69 13.05
C TYR A 378 -3.51 23.60 11.82
N ILE A 379 -3.83 23.05 10.64
CA ILE A 379 -4.01 23.84 9.42
C ILE A 379 -5.20 24.79 9.57
N GLN A 380 -6.34 24.31 10.09
CA GLN A 380 -7.53 25.12 10.32
C GLN A 380 -7.25 26.32 11.24
N ASN A 381 -6.63 26.08 12.40
CA ASN A 381 -6.31 27.14 13.35
C ASN A 381 -5.34 28.16 12.77
N LYS A 382 -4.37 27.70 11.97
CA LYS A 382 -3.42 28.61 11.32
C LYS A 382 -4.08 29.47 10.25
N LEU A 383 -4.99 28.91 9.45
CA LEU A 383 -5.75 29.68 8.46
C LEU A 383 -6.73 30.65 9.10
N LEU A 384 -7.35 30.27 10.24
CA LEU A 384 -8.20 31.16 11.01
C LEU A 384 -7.42 32.36 11.56
N PHE A 385 -6.23 32.11 12.10
CA PHE A 385 -5.34 33.17 12.56
C PHE A 385 -4.92 34.12 11.42
N ILE A 386 -4.60 33.58 10.25
CA ILE A 386 -4.29 34.38 9.06
C ILE A 386 -5.49 35.23 8.64
N TYR A 387 -6.71 34.67 8.67
CA TYR A 387 -7.94 35.38 8.35
C TYR A 387 -8.16 36.60 9.27
N GLU A 388 -8.06 36.39 10.59
CA GLU A 388 -8.22 37.43 11.61
C GLU A 388 -7.15 38.53 11.51
N LEU A 389 -5.91 38.13 11.24
CA LEU A 389 -4.81 39.08 11.09
C LEU A 389 -4.99 39.94 9.82
N LEU A 390 -5.35 39.32 8.70
CA LEU A 390 -5.57 40.07 7.45
C LEU A 390 -6.79 41.00 7.54
N SER A 391 -7.88 40.57 8.18
CA SER A 391 -9.05 41.43 8.35
C SER A 391 -8.74 42.64 9.23
N LEU A 392 -7.99 42.43 10.33
CA LEU A 392 -7.48 43.51 11.17
C LEU A 392 -6.60 44.47 10.36
N TRP A 393 -5.71 43.93 9.51
CA TRP A 393 -4.79 44.75 8.72
C TRP A 393 -5.50 45.59 7.67
N ILE A 394 -6.45 45.01 6.93
CA ILE A 394 -7.24 45.76 5.94
C ILE A 394 -8.00 46.89 6.62
N ASN A 395 -8.67 46.62 7.74
CA ASN A 395 -9.37 47.66 8.51
C ASN A 395 -8.40 48.75 9.00
N THR A 396 -7.24 48.35 9.51
CA THR A 396 -6.19 49.27 9.97
C THR A 396 -5.69 50.16 8.82
N GLN A 397 -5.50 49.59 7.63
CA GLN A 397 -5.08 50.32 6.43
C GLN A 397 -6.18 51.30 5.97
N ASP A 398 -7.45 50.91 6.02
CA ASP A 398 -8.56 51.77 5.62
C ASP A 398 -8.69 53.00 6.53
N ILE A 399 -8.60 52.83 7.86
CA ILE A 399 -8.64 53.97 8.79
C ILE A 399 -7.38 54.84 8.61
N TRP A 400 -6.20 54.23 8.38
CA TRP A 400 -4.98 54.99 8.11
C TRP A 400 -5.08 55.85 6.85
N LEU A 401 -5.62 55.31 5.75
CA LEU A 401 -5.82 56.05 4.50
C LEU A 401 -6.78 57.23 4.68
N ARG A 402 -7.86 57.05 5.44
CA ARG A 402 -8.79 58.14 5.77
C ARG A 402 -8.07 59.27 6.51
N LEU A 403 -7.30 58.93 7.54
CA LEU A 403 -6.50 59.91 8.29
C LEU A 403 -5.43 60.59 7.42
N GLU A 404 -4.75 59.84 6.55
CA GLU A 404 -3.73 60.38 5.65
C GLU A 404 -4.32 61.42 4.68
N ASN A 405 -5.45 61.11 4.04
CA ASN A 405 -6.15 62.04 3.16
C ASN A 405 -6.64 63.29 3.92
N PHE A 406 -7.20 63.10 5.12
CA PHE A 406 -7.60 64.20 6.01
C PHE A 406 -6.44 65.15 6.32
N PHE A 407 -5.33 64.61 6.81
CA PHE A 407 -4.15 65.40 7.15
C PHE A 407 -3.32 65.86 5.95
N GLN A 408 -3.71 65.57 4.70
CA GLN A 408 -3.11 66.17 3.52
C GLN A 408 -3.89 67.37 3.01
N ASN A 409 -5.22 67.35 3.16
CA ASN A 409 -6.11 68.32 2.51
C ASN A 409 -6.50 69.52 3.40
N GLU A 410 -6.33 69.44 4.72
CA GLU A 410 -6.72 70.54 5.63
C GLU A 410 -5.62 71.57 5.95
N ASN A 411 -6.00 72.81 6.26
CA ASN A 411 -5.08 73.85 6.74
C ASN A 411 -4.81 73.72 8.26
N PHE A 412 -3.57 73.36 8.62
CA PHE A 412 -3.15 72.75 9.90
C PHE A 412 -3.06 73.65 11.15
N ASN A 413 -3.81 74.74 11.25
CA ASN A 413 -3.68 75.60 12.43
C ASN A 413 -4.38 75.04 13.68
N HIS A 414 -5.38 74.18 13.51
CA HIS A 414 -6.21 73.67 14.62
C HIS A 414 -5.91 72.23 15.04
N PHE A 415 -5.17 71.47 14.22
CA PHE A 415 -4.87 70.05 14.45
C PHE A 415 -3.36 69.81 14.67
N SER A 416 -2.64 70.80 15.21
CA SER A 416 -1.17 70.78 15.22
C SER A 416 -0.57 69.67 16.11
N ASN A 417 -1.27 69.27 17.17
CA ASN A 417 -0.83 68.19 18.06
C ASN A 417 -1.16 66.82 17.45
N GLU A 418 -2.34 66.69 16.87
CA GLU A 418 -2.85 65.51 16.19
C GLU A 418 -2.01 65.21 14.94
N LEU A 419 -1.61 66.23 14.20
CA LEU A 419 -0.69 66.11 13.06
C LEU A 419 0.69 65.58 13.49
N LYS A 420 1.23 66.03 14.65
CA LYS A 420 2.49 65.48 15.20
C LYS A 420 2.34 64.02 15.58
N ASN A 421 1.21 63.64 16.18
CA ASN A 421 0.92 62.25 16.55
C ASN A 421 0.72 61.38 15.30
N PHE A 422 -0.02 61.85 14.31
CA PHE A 422 -0.21 61.19 13.03
C PHE A 422 1.12 60.98 12.30
N ASN A 423 2.02 61.96 12.28
CA ASN A 423 3.34 61.80 11.68
C ASN A 423 4.18 60.69 12.33
N LYS A 424 4.04 60.46 13.65
CA LYS A 424 4.68 59.32 14.33
C LYS A 424 4.06 58.00 13.90
N ILE A 425 2.72 57.92 13.89
CA ILE A 425 1.96 56.75 13.45
C ILE A 425 2.28 56.42 11.98
N ASN A 426 2.29 57.41 11.09
CA ASN A 426 2.65 57.25 9.69
C ASN A 426 4.07 56.67 9.51
N LYS A 427 5.06 57.16 10.27
CA LYS A 427 6.42 56.56 10.26
C LYS A 427 6.38 55.07 10.60
N THR A 428 5.65 54.69 11.64
CA THR A 428 5.51 53.27 12.03
C THR A 428 4.79 52.45 10.96
N TYR A 429 3.78 52.99 10.29
CA TYR A 429 3.12 52.34 9.15
C TYR A 429 4.08 52.06 7.99
N ILE A 430 4.89 53.05 7.63
CA ILE A 430 5.90 52.92 6.57
C ILE A 430 6.93 51.84 6.93
N GLU A 431 7.35 51.76 8.20
CA GLU A 431 8.26 50.72 8.69
C GLU A 431 7.65 49.33 8.61
N ILE A 432 6.37 49.18 9.04
CA ILE A 432 5.59 47.96 8.90
C ILE A 432 5.55 47.53 7.43
N MET A 433 5.12 48.41 6.51
CA MET A 433 5.01 48.09 5.09
C MET A 433 6.38 47.80 4.42
N LYS A 434 7.46 48.47 4.85
CA LYS A 434 8.83 48.15 4.40
C LYS A 434 9.27 46.76 4.84
N SER A 435 8.93 46.36 6.07
CA SER A 435 9.25 45.02 6.60
C SER A 435 8.52 43.94 5.80
N VAL A 436 7.24 44.17 5.49
CA VAL A 436 6.41 43.26 4.70
C VAL A 436 6.91 43.17 3.26
N LYS A 437 7.34 44.28 2.65
CA LYS A 437 7.91 44.26 1.29
C LYS A 437 9.12 43.33 1.16
N LYS A 438 9.92 43.15 2.22
CA LYS A 438 11.09 42.26 2.22
C LYS A 438 10.71 40.79 2.16
N ASN A 439 9.53 40.43 2.66
CA ASN A 439 9.04 39.06 2.66
C ASN A 439 7.54 39.05 2.41
N LEU A 440 7.10 38.65 1.22
CA LEU A 440 5.66 38.63 0.90
C LEU A 440 4.96 37.34 1.32
N ASN A 441 5.69 36.39 1.93
CA ASN A 441 5.12 35.10 2.28
C ASN A 441 4.06 35.22 3.37
N LEU A 442 2.83 34.80 3.06
CA LEU A 442 1.69 34.95 3.95
C LEU A 442 1.91 34.21 5.28
N PHE A 443 2.41 32.98 5.21
CA PHE A 443 2.61 32.10 6.37
C PHE A 443 3.74 32.54 7.30
N GLN A 444 4.72 33.28 6.79
CA GLN A 444 5.84 33.79 7.58
C GLN A 444 5.53 35.16 8.20
N ASN A 445 4.85 36.04 7.46
CA ASN A 445 4.45 37.35 7.95
C ASN A 445 3.33 37.27 8.99
N CYS A 446 2.37 36.37 8.80
CA CYS A 446 1.27 36.19 9.74
C CYS A 446 1.74 35.39 10.95
N ASN A 447 2.43 36.06 11.87
CA ASN A 447 2.88 35.50 13.14
C ASN A 447 2.29 36.27 14.33
N THR A 448 2.37 35.68 15.52
CA THR A 448 1.79 36.24 16.75
C THR A 448 2.39 37.59 17.11
N HIS A 449 3.70 37.77 16.90
CA HIS A 449 4.38 39.04 17.17
C HIS A 449 3.84 40.17 16.28
N PHE A 450 3.68 39.91 14.98
CA PHE A 450 3.13 40.85 14.03
C PHE A 450 1.66 41.17 14.34
N PHE A 451 0.87 40.20 14.77
CA PHE A 451 -0.51 40.44 15.21
C PHE A 451 -0.59 41.45 16.36
N TYR A 452 0.20 41.28 17.41
CA TYR A 452 0.20 42.22 18.54
C TYR A 452 0.76 43.59 18.15
N LEU A 453 1.79 43.63 17.29
CA LEU A 453 2.31 44.88 16.75
C LEU A 453 1.23 45.65 16.00
N LEU A 454 0.54 44.99 15.08
CA LEU A 454 -0.54 45.56 14.28
C LEU A 454 -1.74 45.97 15.15
N LYS A 455 -2.08 45.17 16.17
CA LYS A 455 -3.16 45.49 17.11
C LYS A 455 -2.86 46.76 17.91
N ASN A 456 -1.66 46.87 18.49
CA ASN A 456 -1.25 48.06 19.25
C ASN A 456 -1.19 49.31 18.34
N TYR A 457 -0.73 49.13 17.10
CA TYR A 457 -0.75 50.18 16.08
C TYR A 457 -2.20 50.61 15.77
N ASN A 458 -3.10 49.66 15.56
CA ASN A 458 -4.51 49.93 15.29
C ASN A 458 -5.19 50.66 16.47
N GLU A 459 -4.91 50.28 17.71
CA GLU A 459 -5.42 50.98 18.91
C GLU A 459 -4.96 52.45 18.95
N SER A 460 -3.67 52.69 18.67
CA SER A 460 -3.11 54.05 18.60
C SER A 460 -3.75 54.87 17.49
N LEU A 461 -4.05 54.22 16.37
CA LEU A 461 -4.65 54.83 15.19
C LEU A 461 -6.14 55.15 15.41
N LEU A 462 -6.91 54.25 16.02
CA LEU A 462 -8.28 54.51 16.43
C LEU A 462 -8.37 55.63 17.47
N PHE A 463 -7.44 55.67 18.43
CA PHE A 463 -7.37 56.76 19.40
C PHE A 463 -7.25 58.12 18.70
N LEU A 464 -6.32 58.24 17.75
CA LEU A 464 -6.14 59.47 16.99
C LEU A 464 -7.34 59.79 16.09
N TYR A 465 -7.95 58.78 15.48
CA TYR A 465 -9.18 58.94 14.70
C TYR A 465 -10.32 59.50 15.54
N ASN A 466 -10.53 58.98 16.74
CA ASN A 466 -11.57 59.45 17.66
C ASN A 466 -11.27 60.87 18.18
N GLU A 467 -10.01 61.19 18.50
CA GLU A 467 -9.62 62.56 18.87
C GLU A 467 -9.91 63.54 17.73
N THR A 468 -9.58 63.16 16.50
CA THR A 468 -9.84 64.00 15.32
C THR A 468 -11.34 64.22 15.12
N ILE A 469 -12.16 63.18 15.28
CA ILE A 469 -13.62 63.29 15.24
C ILE A 469 -14.14 64.24 16.33
N ASN A 470 -13.65 64.13 17.57
CA ASN A 470 -14.11 65.00 18.66
C ASN A 470 -13.84 66.48 18.35
N ILE A 471 -12.66 66.79 17.81
CA ILE A 471 -12.33 68.16 17.39
C ILE A 471 -13.21 68.62 16.22
N LEU A 472 -13.58 67.71 15.31
CA LEU A 472 -14.53 68.01 14.23
C LEU A 472 -15.93 68.29 14.77
N GLN A 473 -16.39 67.57 15.78
CA GLN A 473 -17.65 67.87 16.46
C GLN A 473 -17.64 69.27 17.08
N ASP A 474 -16.54 69.67 17.73
CA ASP A 474 -16.38 71.02 18.26
C ASP A 474 -16.43 72.09 17.15
N LYS A 475 -15.89 71.77 15.97
CA LYS A 475 -15.96 72.65 14.79
C LYS A 475 -17.35 72.70 14.15
N LYS A 476 -18.20 71.68 14.29
CA LYS A 476 -19.59 71.75 13.78
C LYS A 476 -20.35 72.96 14.36
N PHE A 477 -20.03 73.39 15.59
CA PHE A 477 -20.61 74.61 16.17
C PHE A 477 -20.34 75.89 15.36
N THR A 478 -19.26 75.92 14.57
CA THR A 478 -18.94 77.07 13.70
C THR A 478 -19.67 77.05 12.36
N PHE A 479 -20.17 75.89 11.92
CA PHE A 479 -20.90 75.70 10.67
C PHE A 479 -22.17 74.87 10.90
N PRO A 480 -23.30 75.52 11.25
CA PRO A 480 -24.55 74.84 11.59
C PRO A 480 -25.08 73.86 10.52
N ASP A 481 -24.77 74.13 9.25
CA ASP A 481 -25.20 73.29 8.12
C ASP A 481 -24.53 71.89 8.12
N PHE A 482 -23.43 71.67 8.85
CA PHE A 482 -22.76 70.36 8.95
C PHE A 482 -23.29 69.46 10.07
N PHE A 483 -24.24 69.91 10.89
CA PHE A 483 -24.92 69.04 11.86
C PHE A 483 -25.78 67.96 11.20
N PHE A 484 -26.18 68.16 9.93
CA PHE A 484 -26.95 67.17 9.17
C PHE A 484 -26.08 65.99 8.70
N LEU A 485 -24.76 66.11 8.74
CA LEU A 485 -23.82 65.03 8.41
C LEU A 485 -23.46 64.25 9.68
N THR A 486 -23.38 62.93 9.56
CA THR A 486 -22.73 62.10 10.59
C THR A 486 -21.24 62.45 10.69
N ASP A 487 -20.60 62.13 11.80
CA ASP A 487 -19.19 62.47 12.00
C ASP A 487 -18.27 61.78 10.99
N GLN A 488 -18.62 60.56 10.56
CA GLN A 488 -17.89 59.83 9.52
C GLN A 488 -18.08 60.46 8.15
N GLU A 489 -19.29 60.89 7.81
CA GLU A 489 -19.56 61.59 6.55
C GLU A 489 -18.88 62.95 6.49
N LEU A 490 -18.90 63.69 7.60
CA LEU A 490 -18.16 64.95 7.71
C LEU A 490 -16.66 64.70 7.55
N PHE A 491 -16.11 63.71 8.25
CA PHE A 491 -14.71 63.33 8.15
C PHE A 491 -14.34 62.98 6.69
N ASP A 492 -15.16 62.21 5.99
CA ASP A 492 -14.93 61.83 4.60
C ASP A 492 -15.01 63.02 3.64
N LEU A 493 -15.93 63.95 3.90
CA LEU A 493 -16.09 65.19 3.14
C LEU A 493 -14.87 66.12 3.31
N LEU A 494 -14.31 66.21 4.52
CA LEU A 494 -13.06 66.94 4.80
C LEU A 494 -11.84 66.23 4.21
N SER A 495 -11.85 64.90 4.21
CA SER A 495 -10.75 64.07 3.73
C SER A 495 -10.59 64.09 2.23
N ASN A 496 -11.68 64.22 1.46
CA ASN A 496 -11.65 64.23 0.00
C ASN A 496 -12.43 65.42 -0.55
N SER A 497 -11.73 66.47 -0.99
CA SER A 497 -12.32 67.66 -1.59
C SER A 497 -12.65 67.53 -3.09
N ASP A 498 -12.77 66.30 -3.58
CA ASP A 498 -13.07 66.04 -4.99
C ASP A 498 -14.49 66.50 -5.36
N THR A 499 -14.69 66.84 -6.62
CA THR A 499 -15.97 67.38 -7.09
C THR A 499 -17.10 66.35 -6.95
N GLU A 500 -16.80 65.06 -7.08
CA GLU A 500 -17.75 63.96 -6.91
C GLU A 500 -18.17 63.76 -5.44
N THR A 501 -17.25 63.88 -4.49
CA THR A 501 -17.60 63.77 -3.05
C THR A 501 -18.44 64.96 -2.62
N LEU A 502 -18.12 66.17 -3.10
CA LEU A 502 -18.93 67.36 -2.83
C LEU A 502 -20.36 67.22 -3.39
N LYS A 503 -20.52 66.69 -4.61
CA LYS A 503 -21.84 66.39 -5.20
C LYS A 503 -22.64 65.38 -4.37
N LYS A 504 -21.98 64.34 -3.84
CA LYS A 504 -22.65 63.33 -3.01
C LYS A 504 -23.27 63.94 -1.77
N TYR A 505 -22.61 64.86 -1.08
CA TYR A 505 -23.14 65.42 0.17
C TYR A 505 -24.08 66.63 -0.01
N CYS A 506 -24.22 67.14 -1.23
CA CYS A 506 -25.12 68.25 -1.56
C CYS A 506 -26.57 68.04 -1.10
N HIS A 507 -27.15 66.88 -1.40
CA HIS A 507 -28.53 66.54 -1.05
C HIS A 507 -28.75 66.30 0.45
N ILE A 508 -27.66 66.05 1.20
CA ILE A 508 -27.72 65.84 2.65
C ILE A 508 -27.68 67.19 3.37
N ILE A 509 -26.87 68.13 2.87
CA ILE A 509 -26.71 69.47 3.46
C ILE A 509 -27.88 70.40 3.06
N TYR A 510 -28.41 70.27 1.84
CA TYR A 510 -29.46 71.15 1.31
C TYR A 510 -30.69 70.36 0.84
N GLN A 511 -31.85 70.68 1.40
CA GLN A 511 -33.11 69.96 1.17
C GLN A 511 -33.54 69.88 -0.32
N ASP A 512 -33.37 70.97 -1.07
CA ASP A 512 -33.88 71.09 -2.45
C ASP A 512 -32.77 70.98 -3.52
N LEU A 513 -31.52 70.71 -3.13
CA LEU A 513 -30.38 70.66 -4.04
C LEU A 513 -29.89 69.22 -4.20
N LEU A 514 -30.03 68.66 -5.40
CA LEU A 514 -29.63 67.28 -5.69
C LEU A 514 -28.12 67.19 -5.95
N THR A 515 -27.64 67.93 -6.97
CA THR A 515 -26.23 67.96 -7.41
C THR A 515 -25.94 69.27 -8.13
N PHE A 516 -24.70 69.49 -8.54
CA PHE A 516 -24.31 70.62 -9.38
C PHE A 516 -23.47 70.17 -10.59
N ASN A 517 -23.54 70.93 -11.68
CA ASN A 517 -22.73 70.75 -12.88
C ASN A 517 -21.55 71.72 -12.84
N ASP A 518 -20.35 71.18 -13.00
CA ASP A 518 -19.10 71.92 -13.04
C ASP A 518 -18.35 71.72 -14.37
N ILE A 519 -17.74 72.79 -14.86
CA ILE A 519 -16.78 72.79 -15.98
C ILE A 519 -15.47 73.35 -15.43
N ASP A 520 -14.36 72.63 -15.58
CA ASP A 520 -13.02 73.02 -15.08
C ASP A 520 -13.02 73.50 -13.61
N LYS A 521 -13.66 72.75 -12.72
CA LYS A 521 -13.82 73.08 -11.29
C LYS A 521 -14.55 74.41 -11.02
N THR A 522 -15.38 74.86 -11.96
CA THR A 522 -16.29 75.99 -11.78
C THR A 522 -17.74 75.54 -11.88
N ILE A 523 -18.52 75.78 -10.84
CA ILE A 523 -19.94 75.44 -10.77
C ILE A 523 -20.73 76.47 -11.56
N ILE A 524 -21.46 76.01 -12.58
CA ILE A 524 -22.24 76.87 -13.48
C ILE A 524 -23.74 76.62 -13.29
N GLU A 525 -24.13 75.37 -13.06
CA GLU A 525 -25.54 75.01 -12.91
C GLU A 525 -25.77 74.15 -11.67
N VAL A 526 -26.93 74.35 -11.05
CA VAL A 526 -27.37 73.59 -9.89
C VAL A 526 -28.62 72.81 -10.26
N VAL A 527 -28.64 71.51 -9.94
CA VAL A 527 -29.77 70.61 -10.18
C VAL A 527 -30.54 70.43 -8.89
N THR A 528 -31.83 70.77 -8.91
CA THR A 528 -32.72 70.60 -7.76
C THR A 528 -33.25 69.17 -7.65
N THR A 529 -33.78 68.81 -6.48
CA THR A 529 -34.43 67.50 -6.24
C THR A 529 -35.65 67.23 -7.14
N LYS A 530 -36.22 68.28 -7.74
CA LYS A 530 -37.30 68.21 -8.74
C LYS A 530 -36.79 68.15 -10.19
N ASN A 531 -35.49 67.91 -10.40
CA ASN A 531 -34.81 67.91 -11.70
C ASN A 531 -34.90 69.22 -12.48
N ASN A 532 -35.10 70.35 -11.80
CA ASN A 532 -34.97 71.67 -12.43
C ASN A 532 -33.51 72.11 -12.39
N ASN A 533 -33.02 72.64 -13.51
CA ASN A 533 -31.68 73.21 -13.63
C ASN A 533 -31.75 74.73 -13.39
N PHE A 534 -30.93 75.21 -12.46
CA PHE A 534 -30.79 76.62 -12.14
C PHE A 534 -29.40 77.10 -12.53
N ASN A 535 -29.33 78.03 -13.49
CA ASN A 535 -28.06 78.55 -14.00
C ASN A 535 -27.60 79.73 -13.14
N LEU A 536 -26.39 79.63 -12.62
CA LEU A 536 -25.72 80.69 -11.89
C LEU A 536 -25.17 81.72 -12.88
N LYS A 537 -25.42 83.00 -12.65
CA LYS A 537 -24.93 84.06 -13.55
C LYS A 537 -23.40 84.21 -13.53
N ASN A 538 -22.80 83.95 -12.37
CA ASN A 538 -21.35 83.94 -12.16
C ASN A 538 -20.93 82.56 -11.67
N GLY A 539 -19.95 81.94 -12.33
CA GLY A 539 -19.45 80.62 -11.95
C GLY A 539 -18.69 80.65 -10.60
N ILE A 540 -18.85 79.59 -9.80
CA ILE A 540 -18.20 79.47 -8.48
C ILE A 540 -17.03 78.50 -8.59
N LYS A 541 -15.82 78.95 -8.23
CA LYS A 541 -14.67 78.04 -8.14
C LYS A 541 -14.83 77.08 -6.96
N ILE A 542 -14.58 75.80 -7.22
CA ILE A 542 -14.59 74.76 -6.19
C ILE A 542 -13.35 74.94 -5.30
N ASN A 543 -13.56 75.35 -4.05
CA ASN A 543 -12.54 75.53 -3.02
C ASN A 543 -12.92 74.75 -1.76
N GLY A 544 -12.81 73.41 -1.81
CA GLY A 544 -13.09 72.53 -0.67
C GLY A 544 -14.49 72.75 -0.08
N ILE A 545 -14.56 72.90 1.23
CA ILE A 545 -15.82 73.00 1.99
C ILE A 545 -16.46 74.38 1.91
N ASP A 546 -15.64 75.42 1.72
CA ASP A 546 -16.13 76.78 1.55
C ASP A 546 -17.05 76.90 0.32
N THR A 547 -16.98 75.93 -0.60
CA THR A 547 -17.91 75.82 -1.73
C THR A 547 -19.36 75.78 -1.30
N TYR A 548 -19.72 75.08 -0.23
CA TYR A 548 -21.10 75.01 0.22
C TYR A 548 -21.60 76.37 0.68
N PHE A 549 -20.78 77.12 1.42
CA PHE A 549 -21.11 78.47 1.87
C PHE A 549 -21.21 79.44 0.68
N MET A 550 -20.22 79.45 -0.20
CA MET A 550 -20.19 80.30 -1.40
C MET A 550 -21.37 80.00 -2.33
N LEU A 551 -21.72 78.73 -2.48
CA LEU A 551 -22.85 78.28 -3.28
C LEU A 551 -24.19 78.73 -2.69
N LYS A 552 -24.36 78.69 -1.36
CA LYS A 552 -25.54 79.23 -0.66
C LYS A 552 -25.74 80.72 -0.92
N GLU A 553 -24.69 81.52 -0.74
CA GLU A 553 -24.74 82.97 -0.96
C GLU A 553 -25.01 83.32 -2.43
N MET A 554 -24.39 82.59 -3.37
CA MET A 554 -24.57 82.81 -4.80
C MET A 554 -25.93 82.38 -5.34
N ILE A 555 -26.52 81.29 -4.82
CA ILE A 555 -27.89 80.92 -5.13
C ILE A 555 -28.84 82.02 -4.65
N LYS A 556 -28.64 82.53 -3.42
CA LYS A 556 -29.47 83.59 -2.84
C LYS A 556 -29.36 84.90 -3.63
N SER A 557 -28.18 85.31 -4.04
CA SER A 557 -27.97 86.52 -4.84
C SER A 557 -28.56 86.37 -6.25
N SER A 558 -28.33 85.24 -6.91
CA SER A 558 -28.86 84.95 -8.25
C SER A 558 -30.39 84.89 -8.26
N LEU A 559 -31.01 84.28 -7.23
CA LEU A 559 -32.46 84.28 -7.06
C LEU A 559 -33.01 85.69 -6.83
N LYS A 560 -32.38 86.48 -5.94
CA LYS A 560 -32.80 87.87 -5.68
C LYS A 560 -32.76 88.71 -6.94
N GLU A 561 -31.70 88.60 -7.73
CA GLU A 561 -31.61 89.30 -9.00
C GLU A 561 -32.63 88.80 -10.03
N ASN A 562 -32.80 87.48 -10.17
CA ASN A 562 -33.76 86.91 -11.11
C ASN A 562 -35.21 87.31 -10.77
N ILE A 563 -35.54 87.40 -9.48
CA ILE A 563 -36.82 87.93 -9.00
C ILE A 563 -36.92 89.41 -9.35
N MET A 564 -35.89 90.21 -9.09
CA MET A 564 -35.90 91.65 -9.40
C MET A 564 -36.01 91.93 -10.91
N THR A 565 -35.31 91.18 -11.76
CA THR A 565 -35.42 91.30 -13.22
C THR A 565 -36.77 90.81 -13.71
N SER A 566 -37.30 89.72 -13.16
CA SER A 566 -38.62 89.22 -13.52
C SER A 566 -39.73 90.19 -13.12
N LEU A 567 -39.63 90.81 -11.94
CA LEU A 567 -40.55 91.84 -11.48
C LEU A 567 -40.46 93.11 -12.33
N LYS A 568 -39.25 93.58 -12.66
CA LYS A 568 -39.06 94.71 -13.59
C LYS A 568 -39.62 94.43 -14.98
N ASN A 569 -39.40 93.23 -15.52
CA ASN A 569 -39.95 92.82 -16.81
C ASN A 569 -41.48 92.69 -16.76
N TYR A 570 -42.03 92.17 -15.67
CA TYR A 570 -43.48 92.10 -15.46
C TYR A 570 -44.11 93.49 -15.37
N TYR A 571 -43.47 94.41 -14.65
CA TYR A 571 -43.90 95.82 -14.58
C TYR A 571 -43.77 96.55 -15.93
N ASN A 572 -42.69 96.32 -16.67
CA ASN A 572 -42.46 96.95 -17.98
C ASN A 572 -43.32 96.36 -19.10
N ASN A 573 -43.84 95.13 -18.96
CA ASN A 573 -44.73 94.50 -19.94
C ASN A 573 -46.23 94.72 -19.64
N ASN A 574 -46.58 95.16 -18.43
CA ASN A 574 -47.96 95.42 -17.99
C ASN A 574 -48.28 96.92 -17.80
N MET A 575 -47.33 97.80 -18.10
CA MET A 575 -47.52 99.21 -18.43
C MET A 575 -47.38 99.37 -19.94
#